data_AF-A0A2G6EZ69-F1
#
_entry.id   AF-A0A2G6EZ69-F1
#
_cell.length_a   1.000
_cell.length_b   1.000
_cell.length_c   1.000
_cell.angle_alpha   90.00
_cell.angle_beta   90.00
_cell.angle_gamma   90.00
#
_symmetry.space_group_name_H-M   'P 1'
#
loop_
_entity.id
_entity.type
_entity.pdbx_description
1 polymer ?
#
loop_
_entity_poly.entity_id
_entity_poly.type
_entity_poly.pdbx_seq_one_letter_code
_entity_poly.pdbx_strand_id
1 'polypeptide(L)'
;MNLEERILIQLMLKENKNISEISKKLNKTKTTITREIKQYRKPIFNNRVHNNIFFDEIKMYPHCELLNIPPYVCNACPMYKKQCSKHNLEYNA
;
A
#
# COMPACT_ATOMS: atom_id res chain seq x y z
N MET A 1 -7.07 -11.95 -10.33
CA MET A 1 -7.00 -10.67 -11.05
C MET A 1 -5.99 -10.82 -12.17
N ASN A 2 -6.26 -10.22 -13.33
CA ASN A 2 -5.29 -10.19 -14.42
C ASN A 2 -4.27 -9.05 -14.23
N LEU A 3 -3.24 -8.99 -15.07
CA LEU A 3 -2.18 -7.98 -14.96
C LEU A 3 -2.70 -6.56 -15.17
N GLU A 4 -3.62 -6.34 -16.11
CA GLU A 4 -4.20 -5.02 -16.40
C GLU A 4 -4.99 -4.46 -15.20
N GLU A 5 -5.82 -5.30 -14.57
CA GLU A 5 -6.57 -4.96 -13.36
C GLU A 5 -5.61 -4.55 -12.22
N ARG A 6 -4.47 -5.25 -12.09
CA ARG A 6 -3.45 -4.95 -11.06
C ARG A 6 -2.76 -3.62 -11.32
N ILE A 7 -2.34 -3.38 -12.56
CA ILE A 7 -1.74 -2.10 -12.97
C ILE A 7 -2.73 -0.96 -12.71
N LEU A 8 -4.00 -1.16 -13.03
CA LEU A 8 -5.04 -0.17 -12.78
C LEU A 8 -5.23 0.12 -11.27
N ILE A 9 -5.22 -0.91 -10.42
CA ILE A 9 -5.22 -0.71 -8.96
C ILE A 9 -4.00 0.11 -8.53
N GLN A 10 -2.81 -0.22 -9.02
CA GLN A 10 -1.60 0.51 -8.65
C GLN A 10 -1.67 1.99 -9.04
N LEU A 11 -2.23 2.31 -10.21
CA LEU A 11 -2.47 3.69 -10.65
C LEU A 11 -3.50 4.40 -9.75
N MET A 12 -4.66 3.79 -9.52
CA MET A 12 -5.71 4.37 -8.68
C MET A 12 -5.24 4.59 -7.23
N LEU A 13 -4.42 3.67 -6.70
CA LEU A 13 -3.82 3.81 -5.38
C LEU A 13 -2.81 4.96 -5.31
N LYS A 14 -2.12 5.30 -6.41
CA LYS A 14 -1.25 6.49 -6.49
C LYS A 14 -2.08 7.78 -6.56
N GLU A 15 -3.26 7.73 -7.18
CA GLU A 15 -4.24 8.82 -7.22
C GLU A 15 -5.06 8.99 -5.93
N ASN A 16 -4.69 8.28 -4.85
CA ASN A 16 -5.37 8.32 -3.55
C ASN A 16 -6.85 7.87 -3.60
N LYS A 17 -7.20 6.99 -4.55
CA LYS A 17 -8.53 6.40 -4.63
C LYS A 17 -8.74 5.37 -3.53
N ASN A 18 -9.93 5.39 -2.93
CA ASN A 18 -10.28 4.43 -1.89
C ASN A 18 -10.75 3.09 -2.47
N ILE A 19 -10.77 2.04 -1.65
CA ILE A 19 -11.15 0.68 -2.06
C ILE A 19 -12.54 0.63 -2.72
N SER A 20 -13.47 1.48 -2.30
CA SER A 20 -14.83 1.50 -2.86
C SER A 20 -14.83 2.04 -4.29
N GLU A 21 -14.04 3.07 -4.59
CA GLU A 21 -13.89 3.59 -5.96
C GLU A 21 -13.23 2.57 -6.89
N ILE A 22 -12.16 1.93 -6.41
CA ILE A 22 -11.45 0.87 -7.15
C ILE A 22 -12.38 -0.32 -7.43
N SER A 23 -13.13 -0.75 -6.42
CA SER A 23 -14.13 -1.82 -6.52
C SER A 23 -15.18 -1.52 -7.58
N LYS A 24 -15.74 -0.30 -7.60
CA LYS A 24 -16.68 0.14 -8.62
C LYS A 24 -16.07 0.14 -10.01
N LYS A 25 -14.84 0.65 -10.15
CA LYS A 25 -14.14 0.76 -11.44
C LYS A 25 -13.83 -0.60 -12.06
N LEU A 26 -13.43 -1.57 -11.25
CA LEU A 26 -13.07 -2.92 -11.71
C LEU A 26 -14.24 -3.91 -11.71
N ASN A 27 -15.42 -3.49 -11.26
CA ASN A 27 -16.57 -4.37 -11.02
C ASN A 27 -16.20 -5.61 -10.18
N LYS A 28 -15.44 -5.39 -9.10
CA LYS A 28 -15.05 -6.44 -8.13
C LYS A 28 -15.53 -6.07 -6.74
N THR A 29 -15.69 -7.05 -5.86
CA THR A 29 -16.04 -6.77 -4.46
C THR A 29 -14.89 -6.08 -3.74
N LYS A 30 -15.22 -5.25 -2.73
CA LYS A 30 -14.22 -4.59 -1.88
C LYS A 30 -13.29 -5.61 -1.19
N THR A 31 -13.81 -6.79 -0.86
CA THR A 31 -13.03 -7.88 -0.24
C THR A 31 -12.01 -8.45 -1.21
N THR A 32 -12.35 -8.65 -2.48
CA THR A 32 -11.40 -9.06 -3.53
C THR A 32 -10.27 -8.05 -3.68
N ILE A 33 -10.61 -6.75 -3.78
CA ILE A 33 -9.61 -5.68 -3.88
C ILE A 33 -8.70 -5.66 -2.65
N THR A 34 -9.28 -5.73 -1.44
CA THR A 34 -8.51 -5.76 -0.19
C THR A 34 -7.57 -6.95 -0.11
N ARG A 35 -8.04 -8.14 -0.49
CA ARG A 35 -7.22 -9.37 -0.48
C ARG A 35 -6.08 -9.26 -1.47
N GLU A 36 -6.35 -8.73 -2.66
CA GLU A 36 -5.29 -8.51 -3.65
C GLU A 36 -4.24 -7.52 -3.14
N ILE A 37 -4.66 -6.38 -2.58
CA ILE A 37 -3.74 -5.38 -2.04
C ILE A 37 -2.86 -6.00 -0.96
N LYS A 38 -3.44 -6.79 -0.05
CA LYS A 38 -2.69 -7.52 0.97
C LYS A 38 -1.69 -8.50 0.38
N GLN A 39 -2.07 -9.25 -0.65
CA GLN A 39 -1.22 -10.26 -1.29
C GLN A 39 0.01 -9.66 -1.99
N TYR A 40 -0.14 -8.50 -2.64
CA TYR A 40 0.92 -7.86 -3.42
C TYR A 40 1.51 -6.60 -2.77
N ARG A 41 1.19 -6.33 -1.49
CA ARG A 41 1.91 -5.30 -0.75
C ARG A 41 3.31 -5.82 -0.41
N LYS A 42 4.32 -5.00 -0.66
CA LYS A 42 5.72 -5.30 -0.39
C LYS A 42 6.29 -4.29 0.58
N PRO A 43 7.20 -4.74 1.47
CA PRO A 43 7.89 -3.84 2.35
C PRO A 43 8.97 -3.09 1.57
N ILE A 44 9.13 -1.80 1.87
CA ILE A 44 10.27 -1.02 1.39
C ILE A 44 10.93 -0.46 2.63
N PHE A 45 12.04 -1.09 3.00
CA PHE A 45 12.79 -0.70 4.18
C PHE A 45 13.58 0.57 3.90
N ASN A 46 13.49 1.54 4.81
CA ASN A 46 14.36 2.71 4.82
C ASN A 46 15.66 2.34 5.53
N ASN A 47 16.78 2.36 4.81
CA ASN A 47 18.11 2.05 5.35
C ASN A 47 18.55 3.02 6.45
N ARG A 48 17.92 4.21 6.56
CA ARG A 48 18.17 5.15 7.66
C ARG A 48 17.56 4.70 8.99
N VAL A 49 16.62 3.76 8.94
CA VAL A 49 15.98 3.14 10.11
C VAL A 49 16.56 1.74 10.25
N HIS A 50 17.72 1.65 10.90
CA HIS A 50 18.40 0.38 11.15
C HIS A 50 17.73 -0.38 12.29
N ASN A 51 16.65 -1.10 12.00
CA ASN A 51 16.05 -2.04 12.94
C ASN A 51 15.86 -3.41 12.25
N ASN A 52 16.23 -4.50 12.93
CA ASN A 52 15.86 -5.87 12.54
C ASN A 52 14.36 -6.07 12.82
N ILE A 53 13.50 -5.57 11.94
CA ILE A 53 12.05 -5.69 12.07
C ILE A 53 11.49 -6.71 11.10
N PHE A 54 10.48 -7.45 11.56
CA PHE A 54 9.74 -8.37 10.71
C PHE A 54 8.73 -7.62 9.83
N PHE A 55 8.29 -8.25 8.75
CA PHE A 55 7.32 -7.65 7.81
C PHE A 55 6.05 -7.13 8.50
N ASP A 56 5.55 -7.85 9.50
CA ASP A 56 4.32 -7.53 10.22
C ASP A 56 4.45 -6.30 11.14
N GLU A 57 5.69 -5.93 11.49
CA GLU A 57 6.01 -4.85 12.43
C GLU A 57 6.32 -3.53 11.72
N ILE A 58 6.39 -3.52 10.39
CA ILE A 58 6.74 -2.35 9.57
C ILE A 58 5.88 -1.13 9.87
N LYS A 59 4.58 -1.33 10.14
CA LYS A 59 3.66 -0.24 10.47
C LYS A 59 3.91 0.38 11.86
N MET A 60 4.68 -0.27 12.71
CA MET A 60 4.92 0.12 14.10
C MET A 60 6.27 0.82 14.28
N TYR A 61 7.23 0.60 13.38
CA TYR A 61 8.58 1.14 13.51
C TYR A 61 9.03 1.86 12.24
N PRO A 62 9.26 3.19 12.26
CA PRO A 62 8.52 4.14 13.09
C PRO A 62 7.03 4.09 12.73
N HIS A 63 6.15 4.31 13.71
CA HIS A 63 4.70 4.16 13.50
C HIS A 63 4.17 5.02 12.34
N CYS A 64 3.36 4.45 11.45
CA CYS A 64 2.74 5.17 10.32
C CYS A 64 1.21 5.11 10.36
N GLU A 65 0.57 6.26 10.60
CA GLU A 65 -0.89 6.37 10.71
C GLU A 65 -1.63 6.02 9.42
N LEU A 66 -1.04 6.29 8.25
CA LEU A 66 -1.60 5.89 6.95
C LEU A 66 -1.76 4.37 6.82
N LEU A 67 -0.92 3.60 7.51
CA LEU A 67 -0.99 2.13 7.51
C LEU A 67 -2.05 1.58 8.49
N ASN A 68 -2.76 2.45 9.22
CA ASN A 68 -3.91 2.07 10.05
C ASN A 68 -5.24 2.22 9.31
N ILE A 69 -5.24 2.85 8.12
CA ILE A 69 -6.44 3.17 7.35
C ILE A 69 -6.38 2.41 6.01
N PRO A 70 -7.48 1.81 5.52
CA PRO A 70 -7.52 1.23 4.18
C PRO A 70 -7.11 2.26 3.14
N PRO A 71 -6.28 1.92 2.14
CA PRO A 71 -5.88 0.57 1.72
C PRO A 71 -4.66 -0.05 2.42
N TYR A 72 -4.20 0.54 3.53
CA TYR A 72 -3.06 0.05 4.33
C TYR A 72 -1.74 -0.04 3.54
N VAL A 73 -1.56 0.88 2.59
CA VAL A 73 -0.36 1.01 1.74
C VAL A 73 -0.01 2.49 1.54
N CYS A 74 1.25 2.77 1.23
CA CYS A 74 1.82 4.11 1.13
C CYS A 74 1.75 4.71 -0.28
N ASN A 75 1.13 4.04 -1.26
CA ASN A 75 1.18 4.43 -2.69
C ASN A 75 0.76 5.88 -2.96
N ALA A 76 -0.17 6.44 -2.19
CA ALA A 76 -0.63 7.84 -2.28
C ALA A 76 -0.02 8.79 -1.25
N CYS A 77 0.89 8.32 -0.39
CA CYS A 77 1.46 9.15 0.66
C CYS A 77 2.27 10.31 0.03
N PRO A 78 1.99 11.59 0.36
CA PRO A 78 2.72 12.72 -0.24
C PRO A 78 4.23 12.72 0.06
N MET A 79 4.61 12.13 1.20
CA MET A 79 6.01 12.00 1.63
C MET A 79 6.71 10.79 1.00
N TYR A 80 5.98 9.94 0.29
CA TYR A 80 6.47 8.70 -0.31
C TYR A 80 7.65 8.96 -1.27
N LYS A 81 8.72 8.18 -1.12
CA LYS A 81 10.01 8.23 -1.87
C LYS A 81 10.80 9.55 -1.82
N LYS A 82 10.20 10.67 -1.45
CA LYS A 82 10.87 11.97 -1.37
C LYS A 82 11.56 12.20 -0.02
N GLN A 83 10.81 12.04 1.07
CA GLN A 83 11.24 12.51 2.39
C GLN A 83 10.83 11.59 3.55
N CYS A 84 10.07 10.52 3.28
CA CYS A 84 9.61 9.61 4.32
C CYS A 84 10.78 8.99 5.08
N SER A 85 10.83 9.21 6.39
CA SER A 85 11.80 8.62 7.31
C SER A 85 11.36 7.26 7.87
N LYS A 86 10.21 6.71 7.44
CA LYS A 86 9.64 5.46 7.94
C LYS A 86 9.82 4.32 6.93
N HIS A 87 9.71 3.07 7.38
CA HIS A 87 9.52 1.94 6.47
C HIS A 87 8.15 2.06 5.77
N ASN A 88 8.05 1.59 4.53
CA ASN A 88 6.84 1.72 3.72
C ASN A 88 6.24 0.35 3.37
N LEU A 89 4.94 0.33 3.12
CA LEU A 89 4.26 -0.80 2.46
C LEU A 89 3.72 -0.32 1.12
N GLU A 90 4.25 -0.83 0.01
CA GLU A 90 3.80 -0.46 -1.34
C GLU A 90 3.04 -1.62 -1.96
N TYR A 91 1.84 -1.37 -2.48
CA TYR A 91 1.23 -2.27 -3.46
C TYR A 91 2.00 -2.19 -4.77
N ASN A 92 2.62 -3.30 -5.17
CA ASN A 92 3.37 -3.38 -6.41
C ASN A 92 3.00 -4.67 -7.16
N ALA A 93 2.22 -4.47 -8.23
CA ALA A 93 1.61 -5.48 -9.10
C ALA A 93 2.63 -6.34 -9.85
#